data_AF-A0A4R8HIU1-F1
#
_entry.id   AF-A0A4R8HIU1-F1
#
_cell.length_a   1.000
_cell.length_b   1.000
_cell.length_c   1.000
_cell.angle_alpha   90.00
_cell.angle_beta   90.00
_cell.angle_gamma   90.00
#
_symmetry.space_group_name_H-M   'P 1'
#
loop_
_entity.id
_entity.type
_entity.pdbx_description
1 polymer ?
#
loop_
_entity_poly.entity_id
_entity_poly.type
_entity_poly.pdbx_seq_one_letter_code
_entity_poly.pdbx_strand_id
1 'polypeptide(L)'
;MAGRKPFEPSEDQRRQVEAFAAYGIPQEDMCKLLLNPRTGKPIDLKTLHKHFRVELDTGMVRANAKVAESLFRQAVGAAAQYDANGKLIRAEQTPVVSAGIFWAKARMGWKERDVHEFTGENGGPIEVDDARSKLADRLARLAAASAAREGSGEPQPE
;
A
#
# COMPACT_ATOMS: atom_id res chain seq x y z
N MET A 1 39.60 -26.86 10.29
CA MET A 1 38.15 -26.57 10.30
C MET A 1 37.64 -26.55 8.87
N ALA A 2 37.05 -27.63 8.37
CA ALA A 2 36.45 -27.62 7.03
C ALA A 2 35.21 -26.72 7.06
N GLY A 3 35.26 -25.59 6.34
CA GLY A 3 34.16 -24.63 6.29
C GLY A 3 32.89 -25.27 5.75
N ARG A 4 31.74 -24.98 6.37
CA ARG A 4 30.43 -25.42 5.89
C ARG A 4 30.24 -24.92 4.45
N LYS A 5 30.14 -25.83 3.49
CA LYS A 5 29.90 -25.52 2.07
C LYS A 5 28.68 -24.57 1.91
N PRO A 6 28.77 -23.54 1.06
CA PRO A 6 27.75 -22.51 0.89
C PRO A 6 26.40 -23.07 0.42
N PHE A 7 25.33 -22.30 0.64
CA PHE A 7 23.99 -22.58 0.10
C PHE A 7 23.97 -22.23 -1.39
N GLU A 8 23.39 -23.13 -2.19
CA GLU A 8 23.16 -22.92 -3.61
C GLU A 8 21.66 -23.05 -3.89
N PRO A 9 20.99 -21.96 -4.33
CA PRO A 9 19.58 -21.99 -4.65
C PRO A 9 19.32 -22.83 -5.91
N SER A 10 18.29 -23.67 -5.89
CA SER A 10 17.82 -24.34 -7.11
C SER A 10 16.92 -23.44 -7.95
N GLU A 11 16.78 -23.75 -9.25
CA GLU A 11 15.85 -23.05 -10.14
C GLU A 11 14.40 -23.14 -9.65
N ASP A 12 14.00 -24.26 -9.07
CA ASP A 12 12.67 -24.42 -8.46
C ASP A 12 12.45 -23.44 -7.30
N GLN A 13 13.46 -23.28 -6.44
CA GLN A 13 13.41 -22.33 -5.34
C GLN A 13 13.34 -20.89 -5.84
N ARG A 14 14.07 -20.56 -6.92
CA ARG A 14 13.99 -19.23 -7.54
C ARG A 14 12.58 -18.94 -8.04
N ARG A 15 11.99 -19.87 -8.81
CA ARG A 15 10.61 -19.75 -9.28
C ARG A 15 9.62 -19.62 -8.13
N GLN A 16 9.84 -20.35 -7.04
CA GLN A 16 8.99 -20.29 -5.86
C GLN A 16 9.10 -18.95 -5.13
N VAL A 17 10.31 -18.40 -4.94
CA VAL A 17 10.51 -17.07 -4.34
C VAL A 17 9.90 -15.98 -5.20
N GLU A 18 10.08 -16.06 -6.52
CA GLU A 18 9.48 -15.09 -7.45
C GLU A 18 7.95 -15.09 -7.34
N ALA A 19 7.34 -16.28 -7.28
CA ALA A 19 5.91 -16.43 -7.09
C ALA A 19 5.45 -15.89 -5.73
N PHE A 20 6.17 -16.18 -4.65
CA PHE A 20 5.84 -15.65 -3.32
C PHE A 20 5.93 -14.13 -3.26
N ALA A 21 6.96 -13.54 -3.87
CA ALA A 21 7.10 -12.10 -3.99
C ALA A 21 5.98 -11.49 -4.85
N ALA A 22 5.62 -12.15 -5.96
CA ALA A 22 4.51 -11.77 -6.82
C ALA A 22 3.16 -11.74 -6.07
N TYR A 23 2.96 -12.65 -5.11
CA TYR A 23 1.74 -12.73 -4.30
C TYR A 23 1.77 -11.85 -3.05
N GLY A 24 2.88 -11.15 -2.77
CA GLY A 24 3.01 -10.31 -1.59
C GLY A 24 3.14 -11.08 -0.27
N ILE A 25 3.62 -12.32 -0.31
CA ILE A 25 3.85 -13.12 0.91
C ILE A 25 4.98 -12.47 1.72
N PRO A 26 4.86 -12.33 3.07
CA PRO A 26 5.94 -11.84 3.91
C PRO A 26 7.21 -12.69 3.80
N GLN A 27 8.39 -12.07 3.78
CA GLN A 27 9.66 -12.77 3.55
C GLN A 27 10.02 -13.75 4.69
N GLU A 28 9.58 -13.44 5.90
CA GLU A 28 9.66 -14.32 7.07
C GLU A 28 8.88 -15.62 6.87
N ASP A 29 7.72 -15.54 6.20
CA ASP A 29 6.90 -16.71 5.88
C ASP A 29 7.46 -17.49 4.69
N MET A 30 8.05 -16.81 3.69
CA MET A 30 8.77 -17.47 2.61
C MET A 30 9.90 -18.36 3.16
N CYS A 31 10.64 -17.87 4.16
CA CYS A 31 11.73 -18.61 4.79
C CYS A 31 11.26 -19.94 5.41
N LYS A 32 10.04 -19.96 6.00
CA LYS A 32 9.45 -21.17 6.58
C LYS A 32 9.14 -22.25 5.54
N LEU A 33 8.85 -21.84 4.30
CA LEU A 33 8.49 -22.72 3.20
C LEU A 33 9.71 -23.18 2.38
N LEU A 34 10.78 -22.39 2.36
CA LEU A 34 11.98 -22.68 1.58
C LEU A 34 12.99 -23.48 2.40
N LEU A 35 13.14 -24.76 2.07
CA LEU A 35 14.06 -25.66 2.75
C LEU A 35 15.44 -25.62 2.10
N ASN A 36 16.50 -25.52 2.91
CA ASN A 36 17.85 -25.76 2.46
C ASN A 36 17.98 -27.21 1.97
N PRO A 37 18.29 -27.47 0.69
CA PRO A 37 18.29 -28.82 0.12
C PRO A 37 19.22 -29.80 0.84
N ARG A 38 20.26 -29.28 1.51
CA ARG A 38 21.27 -30.11 2.18
C ARG A 38 20.94 -30.39 3.63
N THR A 39 20.30 -29.46 4.33
CA THR A 39 19.97 -29.65 5.75
C THR A 39 18.52 -30.02 5.98
N GLY A 40 17.65 -29.91 4.95
CA GLY A 40 16.20 -30.12 5.08
C GLY A 40 15.51 -29.12 6.02
N LYS A 41 16.19 -28.02 6.37
CA LYS A 41 15.69 -27.02 7.33
C LYS A 41 15.33 -25.73 6.61
N PRO A 42 14.35 -24.95 7.10
CA PRO A 42 14.07 -23.61 6.62
C PRO A 42 15.33 -22.76 6.47
N ILE A 43 15.39 -21.94 5.42
CA ILE A 43 16.44 -20.93 5.26
C ILE A 43 16.18 -19.73 6.19
N ASP A 44 17.21 -18.94 6.47
CA ASP A 44 17.06 -17.67 7.19
C ASP A 44 16.89 -16.49 6.21
N LEU A 45 16.42 -15.35 6.73
CA LEU A 45 16.25 -14.12 5.95
C LEU A 45 17.54 -13.67 5.24
N LYS A 46 18.69 -13.83 5.90
CA LYS A 46 19.99 -13.46 5.33
C LYS A 46 20.31 -14.28 4.09
N THR A 47 19.99 -15.56 4.10
CA THR A 47 20.14 -16.50 2.98
C THR A 47 19.16 -16.14 1.87
N LEU A 48 17.90 -15.84 2.22
CA LEU A 48 16.89 -15.39 1.28
C LEU A 48 17.35 -14.14 0.52
N HIS A 49 17.77 -13.09 1.21
CA HIS A 49 18.25 -11.84 0.62
C HIS A 49 19.50 -12.02 -0.23
N LYS A 50 20.43 -12.86 0.23
CA LYS A 50 21.70 -13.07 -0.47
C LYS A 50 21.51 -13.78 -1.81
N HIS A 51 20.60 -14.75 -1.88
CA HIS A 51 20.52 -15.66 -3.02
C HIS A 51 19.35 -15.37 -3.97
N PHE A 52 18.30 -14.69 -3.50
CA PHE A 52 17.06 -14.48 -4.25
C PHE A 52 16.68 -13.01 -4.42
N ARG A 53 17.67 -12.11 -4.45
CA ARG A 53 17.42 -10.66 -4.53
C ARG A 53 16.65 -10.27 -5.80
N VAL A 54 17.00 -10.87 -6.93
CA VAL A 54 16.37 -10.60 -8.22
C VAL A 54 14.90 -10.97 -8.19
N GLU A 55 14.56 -12.13 -7.65
CA GLU A 55 13.21 -12.65 -7.55
C GLU A 55 12.35 -11.79 -6.62
N LEU A 56 12.92 -11.36 -5.48
CA LEU A 56 12.25 -10.46 -4.54
C LEU A 56 11.97 -9.08 -5.15
N ASP A 57 12.94 -8.53 -5.89
CA ASP A 57 12.81 -7.20 -6.50
C ASP A 57 11.89 -7.20 -7.72
N THR A 58 11.84 -8.32 -8.46
CA THR A 58 11.11 -8.38 -9.74
C THR A 58 9.75 -9.08 -9.65
N GLY A 59 9.51 -9.93 -8.66
CA GLY A 59 8.28 -10.73 -8.57
C GLY A 59 7.02 -9.86 -8.56
N MET A 60 6.96 -8.86 -7.68
CA MET A 60 5.82 -7.93 -7.61
C MET A 60 5.67 -7.09 -8.88
N VAL A 61 6.79 -6.64 -9.47
CA VAL A 61 6.78 -5.84 -10.71
C VAL A 61 6.21 -6.67 -11.86
N ARG A 62 6.65 -7.92 -12.02
CA ARG A 62 6.16 -8.85 -13.05
C ARG A 62 4.69 -9.19 -12.84
N ALA A 63 4.26 -9.40 -11.60
CA ALA A 63 2.86 -9.63 -11.27
C ALA A 63 1.98 -8.45 -11.67
N ASN A 64 2.37 -7.24 -11.27
CA ASN A 64 1.67 -6.01 -11.61
C ASN A 64 1.61 -5.78 -13.13
N ALA A 65 2.72 -6.03 -13.84
CA ALA A 65 2.76 -5.94 -15.30
C ALA A 65 1.77 -6.90 -15.97
N LYS A 66 1.68 -8.14 -15.50
CA LYS A 66 0.75 -9.15 -16.04
C LYS A 66 -0.72 -8.77 -15.78
N VAL A 67 -1.02 -8.23 -14.61
CA VAL A 67 -2.37 -7.71 -14.31
C VAL A 67 -2.69 -6.51 -15.19
N ALA A 68 -1.73 -5.59 -15.37
CA ALA A 68 -1.89 -4.43 -16.23
C ALA A 68 -2.09 -4.82 -17.71
N GLU A 69 -1.34 -5.80 -18.23
CA GLU A 69 -1.53 -6.35 -19.58
C GLU A 69 -2.95 -6.91 -19.76
N SER A 70 -3.44 -7.68 -18.78
CA SER A 70 -4.79 -8.23 -18.81
C SER A 70 -5.87 -7.14 -18.84
N LEU A 71 -5.74 -6.12 -17.98
CA LEU A 71 -6.67 -4.99 -17.93
C LEU A 71 -6.62 -4.14 -19.20
N PHE A 72 -5.41 -3.89 -19.74
CA PHE A 72 -5.25 -3.19 -21.00
C PHE A 72 -5.95 -3.94 -22.13
N ARG A 73 -5.73 -5.26 -22.25
CA ARG A 73 -6.39 -6.08 -23.26
C ARG A 73 -7.92 -6.09 -23.11
N GLN A 74 -8.43 -6.07 -21.88
CA GLN A 74 -9.86 -5.90 -21.61
C GLN A 74 -10.37 -4.51 -22.00
N ALA A 75 -9.58 -3.46 -21.82
CA ALA A 75 -9.96 -2.10 -22.18
C ALA A 75 -10.02 -1.89 -23.70
N VAL A 76 -9.05 -2.42 -24.46
CA VAL A 76 -8.97 -2.22 -25.92
C VAL A 76 -9.73 -3.27 -26.74
N GLY A 77 -9.97 -4.45 -26.17
CA GLY A 77 -10.52 -5.59 -26.89
C GLY A 77 -9.53 -6.20 -27.89
N ALA A 78 -9.95 -7.25 -28.59
CA ALA A 78 -9.18 -7.88 -29.65
C ALA A 78 -10.09 -8.61 -30.63
N ALA A 79 -9.81 -8.51 -31.93
CA ALA A 79 -10.50 -9.31 -32.93
C ALA A 79 -10.19 -10.80 -32.79
N ALA A 80 -11.12 -11.66 -33.24
CA ALA A 80 -10.87 -13.09 -33.35
C ALA A 80 -9.64 -13.38 -34.22
N GLN A 81 -8.81 -14.32 -33.79
CA GLN A 81 -7.62 -14.75 -34.53
C GLN A 81 -7.84 -16.15 -35.09
N TYR A 82 -7.54 -16.30 -36.36
CA TYR A 82 -7.61 -17.57 -37.09
C TYR A 82 -6.21 -17.96 -37.58
N ASP A 83 -5.95 -19.26 -37.67
CA ASP A 83 -4.74 -19.76 -38.31
C ASP A 83 -4.85 -19.68 -39.84
N ALA A 84 -3.76 -20.00 -40.53
CA ALA A 84 -3.72 -20.01 -42.00
C ALA A 84 -4.75 -20.98 -42.64
N ASN A 85 -5.29 -21.93 -41.87
CA ASN A 85 -6.27 -22.91 -42.29
C ASN A 85 -7.71 -22.53 -41.86
N GLY A 86 -7.91 -21.33 -41.31
CA GLY A 86 -9.22 -20.85 -40.86
C GLY A 86 -9.70 -21.40 -39.51
N LYS A 87 -8.85 -22.10 -38.74
CA LYS A 87 -9.19 -22.57 -37.40
C LYS A 87 -9.02 -21.44 -36.39
N LEU A 88 -10.01 -21.29 -35.50
CA LEU A 88 -9.97 -20.31 -34.41
C LEU A 88 -8.79 -20.59 -33.46
N ILE A 89 -7.86 -19.62 -33.36
CA ILE A 89 -6.76 -19.62 -32.40
C ILE A 89 -7.20 -18.92 -31.11
N ARG A 90 -7.87 -17.76 -31.24
CA ARG A 90 -8.38 -16.97 -30.12
C ARG A 90 -9.74 -16.37 -30.47
N ALA A 91 -10.69 -16.53 -29.56
CA ALA A 91 -11.99 -15.89 -29.66
C ALA A 91 -11.84 -14.36 -29.63
N GLU A 92 -12.82 -13.68 -30.23
CA GLU A 92 -12.95 -12.24 -30.11
C GLU A 92 -13.08 -11.85 -28.63
N GLN A 93 -12.39 -10.78 -28.25
CA GLN A 93 -12.47 -10.18 -26.93
C GLN A 93 -13.15 -8.83 -27.05
N THR A 94 -14.40 -8.77 -26.59
CA THR A 94 -15.15 -7.53 -26.52
C THR A 94 -14.53 -6.60 -25.46
N PRO A 95 -14.30 -5.31 -25.78
CA PRO A 95 -13.77 -4.36 -24.82
C PRO A 95 -14.77 -4.12 -23.68
N VAL A 96 -14.24 -4.02 -22.45
CA VAL A 96 -15.00 -3.74 -21.23
C VAL A 96 -14.82 -2.27 -20.86
N VAL A 97 -15.92 -1.52 -20.88
CA VAL A 97 -15.91 -0.06 -20.63
C VAL A 97 -15.33 0.29 -19.26
N SER A 98 -15.61 -0.49 -18.22
CA SER A 98 -15.07 -0.24 -16.87
C SER A 98 -13.54 -0.32 -16.81
N ALA A 99 -12.91 -1.22 -17.56
CA ALA A 99 -11.45 -1.31 -17.67
C ALA A 99 -10.88 -0.07 -18.39
N GLY A 100 -11.56 0.41 -19.44
CA GLY A 100 -11.20 1.64 -20.14
C GLY A 100 -11.31 2.89 -19.25
N ILE A 101 -12.41 3.03 -18.50
CA ILE A 101 -12.61 4.13 -17.54
C ILE A 101 -11.55 4.09 -16.45
N PHE A 102 -11.27 2.92 -15.87
CA PHE A 102 -10.22 2.75 -14.87
C PHE A 102 -8.86 3.20 -15.42
N TRP A 103 -8.50 2.78 -16.63
CA TRP A 103 -7.25 3.19 -17.28
C TRP A 103 -7.17 4.71 -17.49
N ALA A 104 -8.24 5.33 -18.00
CA ALA A 104 -8.27 6.76 -18.23
C ALA A 104 -8.07 7.56 -16.93
N LYS A 105 -8.72 7.12 -15.85
CA LYS A 105 -8.55 7.72 -14.51
C LYS A 105 -7.14 7.53 -13.95
N ALA A 106 -6.60 6.31 -14.04
CA ALA A 106 -5.32 5.97 -13.41
C ALA A 106 -4.09 6.43 -14.22
N ARG A 107 -4.19 6.55 -15.55
CA ARG A 107 -3.02 6.75 -16.44
C ARG A 107 -3.15 7.91 -17.42
N MET A 108 -4.36 8.33 -17.80
CA MET A 108 -4.57 9.48 -18.71
C MET A 108 -4.83 10.79 -17.96
N GLY A 109 -4.79 10.76 -16.63
CA GLY A 109 -5.01 11.94 -15.79
C GLY A 109 -6.47 12.41 -15.73
N TRP A 110 -7.42 11.59 -16.18
CA TRP A 110 -8.84 11.91 -16.05
C TRP A 110 -9.21 11.91 -14.57
N LYS A 111 -9.93 12.94 -14.15
CA LYS A 111 -10.43 13.10 -12.78
C LYS A 111 -11.91 13.37 -12.86
N GLU A 112 -12.64 12.83 -11.90
CA GLU A 112 -14.02 13.27 -11.69
C GLU A 112 -14.02 14.69 -11.15
N ARG A 113 -15.03 15.47 -11.54
CA ARG A 113 -15.24 16.79 -10.96
C ARG A 113 -15.98 16.61 -9.65
N ASP A 114 -15.26 16.72 -8.55
CA ASP A 114 -15.86 16.74 -7.23
C ASP A 114 -16.02 18.18 -6.73
N VAL A 115 -17.23 18.55 -6.31
CA VAL A 115 -17.53 19.80 -5.61
C VAL A 115 -17.97 19.43 -4.21
N HIS A 116 -17.15 19.76 -3.21
CA HIS A 116 -17.45 19.50 -1.81
C HIS A 116 -17.79 20.82 -1.13
N GLU A 117 -19.01 20.92 -0.62
CA GLU A 117 -19.43 22.01 0.26
C GLU A 117 -19.28 21.54 1.71
N PHE A 118 -18.41 22.22 2.45
CA PHE A 118 -18.18 21.93 3.86
C PHE A 118 -18.91 22.97 4.71
N THR A 119 -19.81 22.50 5.56
CA THR A 119 -20.52 23.32 6.55
C THR A 119 -20.34 22.71 7.94
N GLY A 120 -20.44 23.54 8.97
CA GLY A 120 -20.52 23.10 10.35
C GLY A 120 -21.91 22.58 10.73
N GLU A 121 -22.13 22.46 12.03
CA GLU A 121 -23.39 21.92 12.56
C GLU A 121 -24.59 22.71 12.03
N ASN A 122 -25.61 21.98 11.55
CA ASN A 122 -26.83 22.56 10.99
C ASN A 122 -26.63 23.54 9.82
N GLY A 123 -25.57 23.34 9.01
CA GLY A 123 -25.26 24.25 7.89
C GLY A 123 -24.59 25.55 8.33
N GLY A 124 -24.23 25.67 9.61
CA GLY A 124 -23.54 26.81 10.17
C GLY A 124 -22.04 26.86 9.82
N PRO A 125 -21.29 27.82 10.40
CA PRO A 125 -19.85 27.89 10.24
C PRO A 125 -19.15 26.63 10.77
N ILE A 126 -18.04 26.23 10.13
CA ILE A 126 -17.19 25.15 10.63
C ILE A 126 -16.47 25.65 11.89
N GLU A 127 -16.80 25.03 13.02
CA GLU A 127 -16.10 25.27 14.29
C GLU A 127 -14.66 24.72 14.19
N VAL A 128 -13.66 25.60 14.27
CA VAL A 128 -12.25 25.21 14.26
C VAL A 128 -11.70 25.34 15.67
N ASP A 129 -11.30 24.21 16.24
CA ASP A 129 -10.72 24.12 17.58
C ASP A 129 -9.25 24.59 17.58
N ASP A 130 -9.04 25.91 17.58
CA ASP A 130 -7.70 26.50 17.59
C ASP A 130 -7.05 26.35 18.98
N ALA A 131 -5.90 25.68 19.01
CA ALA A 131 -5.07 25.57 20.20
C ALA A 131 -4.72 26.94 20.81
N ARG A 132 -4.65 27.99 19.99
CA ARG A 132 -4.44 29.38 20.47
C ARG A 132 -5.66 29.91 21.22
N SER A 133 -6.88 29.65 20.74
CA SER A 133 -8.12 30.02 21.43
C SER A 133 -8.23 29.32 22.78
N LYS A 134 -7.92 28.02 22.84
CA LYS A 134 -7.84 27.27 24.11
C LYS A 134 -6.82 27.81 25.09
N LEU A 135 -5.64 28.22 24.60
CA LEU A 135 -4.60 28.81 25.42
C LEU A 135 -5.04 30.18 25.96
N ALA A 136 -5.62 31.03 25.11
CA ALA A 136 -6.16 32.33 25.50
C ALA A 136 -7.25 32.17 26.59
N ASP A 137 -8.20 31.26 26.41
CA ASP A 137 -9.25 30.99 27.38
C ASP A 137 -8.71 30.42 28.70
N ARG A 138 -7.62 29.65 28.65
CA ARG A 138 -6.98 29.09 29.85
C ARG A 138 -6.20 30.17 30.61
N LEU A 139 -5.48 31.05 29.90
CA LEU A 139 -4.77 32.18 30.50
C LEU A 139 -5.75 33.17 31.15
N ALA A 140 -6.85 33.49 30.47
CA ALA A 140 -7.91 34.35 31.02
C ALA A 140 -8.51 33.78 32.32
N ARG A 141 -8.77 32.46 32.35
CA ARG A 141 -9.27 31.77 33.56
C ARG A 141 -8.26 31.79 34.71
N LEU A 142 -6.98 31.57 34.43
CA LEU A 142 -5.93 31.61 35.46
C LEU A 142 -5.75 33.03 36.02
N ALA A 143 -5.77 34.06 35.16
CA ALA A 143 -5.71 35.45 35.58
C ALA A 143 -6.89 35.82 36.49
N ALA A 144 -8.11 35.45 36.11
CA ALA A 144 -9.30 35.67 36.93
C ALA A 144 -9.24 34.94 38.27
N ALA A 145 -8.75 33.70 38.29
CA ALA A 145 -8.56 32.93 39.52
C ALA A 145 -7.48 33.54 40.44
N SER A 146 -6.41 34.12 39.88
CA SER A 146 -5.38 34.80 40.66
C SER A 146 -5.91 36.10 41.30
N ALA A 147 -6.65 36.91 40.55
CA ALA A 147 -7.25 38.15 41.06
C ALA A 147 -8.27 37.89 42.18
N ALA A 148 -9.07 36.82 42.06
CA ALA A 148 -10.01 36.41 43.11
C ALA A 148 -9.29 35.95 44.40
N ARG A 149 -8.08 35.40 44.28
CA ARG A 149 -7.28 34.93 45.42
C ARG A 149 -6.60 36.08 46.16
N GLU A 150 -6.16 37.11 45.44
CA GLU A 150 -5.58 38.34 46.02
C GLU A 150 -6.63 39.18 46.77
N GLY A 151 -7.88 39.20 46.31
CA GLY A 151 -8.99 39.88 47.02
C GLY A 151 -9.43 39.21 48.33
N SER A 152 -8.94 38.00 48.62
CA SER A 152 -9.39 37.19 49.77
C SER A 152 -8.43 37.15 50.97
N GLY A 153 -7.31 37.88 50.96
CA GLY A 153 -6.31 37.84 52.02
C GLY A 153 -5.90 39.23 52.52
N GLU A 154 -6.51 39.69 53.62
CA GLU A 154 -5.89 39.84 54.95
C GLU A 154 -6.82 40.68 55.87
N PRO A 155 -7.26 40.18 57.04
CA PRO A 155 -8.06 40.97 57.98
C PRO A 155 -7.15 41.94 58.75
N GLN A 156 -7.48 43.23 58.77
CA GLN A 156 -6.76 44.22 59.58
C GLN A 156 -6.97 43.93 61.08
N PRO A 157 -5.90 43.87 61.90
CA PRO A 157 -6.04 43.79 63.35
C PRO A 157 -6.40 45.16 63.94
N GLU A 158 -7.23 45.14 64.98
CA GLU A 158 -7.66 46.30 65.78
C GLU A 158 -6.53 46.96 66.58
#